data_AF-A0ABC9H2E9-F1
#
_entry.id   AF-A0ABC9H2E9-F1
#
_cell.length_a   1.000
_cell.length_b   1.000
_cell.length_c   1.000
_cell.angle_alpha   90.00
_cell.angle_beta   90.00
_cell.angle_gamma   90.00
#
_symmetry.space_group_name_H-M   'P 1'
#
loop_
_entity.id
_entity.type
_entity.pdbx_description
1 polymer ?
#
loop_
_entity_poly.entity_id
_entity_poly.type
_entity_poly.pdbx_seq_one_letter_code
_entity_poly.pdbx_strand_id
1 'polypeptide(L)'
;MEAAPAVRTFSRSSSSSAGARSCRVLAGPAPRRARALATPPPPRVVASSRAPIVVSSPPPPAASGPPATAPGHTKIDRSGRFCSPRAARELALMVSYAACLEGADVVRLFDRRISARREPGYVFDKSCLLSYNHMSFGGGPLEVGTEEEAEKLTAQNEKDSANEAEVLSAPPKLVYNNFVLRLSRELLVAVASGWDKHVEIIEKIIPQAWKDEPVARILELCILHIAMAEMTSKGTPHKVVINEAVDLAKRFCDGGAPRVINGCLRTFVKDHVDNTGASQAAESKA
;
A
#
# COMPACT_ATOMS: atom_id res chain seq x y z
N MET A 1 -69.29 -22.65 21.01
CA MET A 1 -70.71 -22.32 21.24
C MET A 1 -70.75 -20.84 21.60
N GLU A 2 -70.95 -19.99 20.59
CA GLU A 2 -72.14 -19.12 20.42
C GLU A 2 -71.85 -17.74 21.02
N ALA A 3 -72.17 -16.58 20.46
CA ALA A 3 -72.60 -16.10 19.14
C ALA A 3 -72.29 -14.59 19.16
N ALA A 4 -72.15 -13.96 17.99
CA ALA A 4 -72.06 -12.50 17.85
C ALA A 4 -73.36 -11.80 18.32
N PRO A 5 -73.38 -10.47 18.52
CA PRO A 5 -73.77 -9.56 17.41
C PRO A 5 -73.08 -8.17 17.56
N ALA A 6 -73.26 -7.09 16.80
CA ALA A 6 -74.11 -6.66 15.71
C ALA A 6 -73.37 -5.53 14.96
N VAL A 7 -73.63 -5.44 13.66
CA VAL A 7 -73.26 -4.35 12.77
C VAL A 7 -74.09 -3.10 13.08
N ARG A 8 -73.49 -1.90 13.08
CA ARG A 8 -74.18 -0.67 12.65
C ARG A 8 -73.31 0.17 11.71
N THR A 9 -73.87 0.28 10.52
CA THR A 9 -73.55 1.11 9.36
C THR A 9 -73.54 2.61 9.65
N PHE A 10 -72.63 3.35 8.98
CA PHE A 10 -72.94 4.69 8.48
C PHE A 10 -72.34 4.89 7.08
N SER A 11 -73.25 5.14 6.13
CA SER A 11 -73.03 5.76 4.81
C SER A 11 -72.67 7.25 5.01
N ARG A 12 -72.21 8.09 4.07
CA ARG A 12 -72.02 8.07 2.62
C ARG A 12 -71.25 9.39 2.29
N SER A 13 -70.42 9.36 1.23
CA SER A 13 -70.10 10.49 0.31
C SER A 13 -69.31 11.69 0.91
N SER A 14 -68.37 12.36 0.24
CA SER A 14 -68.24 12.65 -1.19
C SER A 14 -66.81 13.14 -1.53
N SER A 15 -66.35 12.76 -2.73
CA SER A 15 -65.56 13.57 -3.69
C SER A 15 -64.40 14.45 -3.22
N SER A 16 -63.20 14.18 -3.75
CA SER A 16 -62.53 15.13 -4.66
C SER A 16 -61.45 14.43 -5.50
N SER A 17 -61.55 14.69 -6.79
CA SER A 17 -60.70 14.27 -7.90
C SER A 17 -59.34 14.99 -7.92
N ALA A 18 -58.28 14.32 -8.37
CA ALA A 18 -57.41 14.78 -9.46
C ALA A 18 -56.16 13.87 -9.60
N GLY A 19 -55.83 13.51 -10.85
CA GLY A 19 -54.44 13.19 -11.24
C GLY A 19 -54.12 11.74 -11.58
N ALA A 20 -54.63 11.24 -12.70
CA ALA A 20 -54.06 10.07 -13.39
C ALA A 20 -52.89 10.50 -14.29
N ARG A 21 -51.86 9.63 -14.39
CA ARG A 21 -50.87 9.37 -15.48
C ARG A 21 -49.51 9.00 -14.84
N SER A 22 -48.74 7.99 -15.23
CA SER A 22 -48.78 7.00 -16.30
C SER A 22 -47.82 5.87 -15.91
N CYS A 23 -48.27 4.62 -15.85
CA CYS A 23 -47.39 3.46 -15.70
C CYS A 23 -46.73 3.16 -17.05
N ARG A 24 -45.47 3.56 -17.22
CA ARG A 24 -44.63 3.08 -18.33
C ARG A 24 -44.01 1.74 -17.95
N VAL A 25 -44.57 0.68 -18.50
CA VAL A 25 -43.89 -0.59 -18.75
C VAL A 25 -42.80 -0.33 -19.79
N LEU A 26 -41.53 -0.56 -19.46
CA LEU A 26 -40.47 -0.68 -20.45
C LEU A 26 -39.47 -1.79 -20.09
N ALA A 27 -39.52 -2.83 -20.94
CA ALA A 27 -38.43 -3.65 -21.46
C ALA A 27 -37.55 -4.46 -20.48
N GLY A 28 -37.66 -5.79 -20.60
CA GLY A 28 -36.72 -6.75 -20.03
C GLY A 28 -35.31 -6.66 -20.64
N PRO A 29 -34.31 -7.28 -20.01
CA PRO A 29 -32.92 -7.13 -20.41
C PRO A 29 -32.61 -7.97 -21.66
N ALA A 30 -32.22 -7.30 -22.75
CA ALA A 30 -31.56 -7.92 -23.89
C ALA A 30 -30.11 -8.34 -23.51
N PRO A 31 -29.57 -9.42 -24.10
CA PRO A 31 -28.26 -9.94 -23.74
C PRO A 31 -27.17 -8.98 -24.22
N ARG A 32 -26.43 -8.38 -23.28
CA ARG A 32 -25.23 -7.61 -23.62
C ARG A 32 -24.16 -8.56 -24.14
N ARG A 33 -23.89 -8.46 -25.45
CA ARG A 33 -22.66 -8.92 -26.11
C ARG A 33 -21.47 -8.79 -25.17
N ALA A 34 -20.71 -9.87 -25.03
CA ALA A 34 -19.44 -9.91 -24.34
C ALA A 34 -18.55 -8.76 -24.84
N ARG A 35 -18.42 -7.73 -24.01
CA ARG A 35 -17.38 -6.71 -24.17
C ARG A 35 -16.08 -7.45 -23.88
N ALA A 36 -15.24 -7.58 -24.89
CA ALA A 36 -13.89 -8.11 -24.75
C ALA A 36 -13.27 -7.51 -23.49
N LEU A 37 -12.76 -8.37 -22.60
CA LEU A 37 -11.99 -7.94 -21.44
C LEU A 37 -10.89 -7.02 -21.95
N ALA A 38 -11.04 -5.72 -21.68
CA ALA A 38 -9.91 -4.82 -21.76
C ALA A 38 -8.86 -5.41 -20.81
N THR A 39 -7.73 -5.80 -21.37
CA THR A 39 -6.55 -6.18 -20.60
C THR A 39 -6.34 -5.15 -19.49
N PRO A 40 -6.14 -5.57 -18.23
CA PRO A 40 -5.82 -4.61 -17.18
C PRO A 40 -4.61 -3.80 -17.65
N PRO A 41 -4.61 -2.46 -17.47
CA PRO A 41 -3.43 -1.68 -17.76
C PRO A 41 -2.25 -2.31 -17.01
N PRO A 42 -1.04 -2.36 -17.61
CA PRO A 42 0.12 -2.82 -16.87
C PRO A 42 0.16 -2.01 -15.56
N PRO A 43 0.41 -2.66 -14.40
CA PRO A 43 0.56 -1.91 -13.17
C PRO A 43 1.59 -0.84 -13.48
N ARG A 44 1.23 0.44 -13.28
CA ARG A 44 2.21 1.52 -13.30
C ARG A 44 3.37 0.98 -12.48
N VAL A 45 4.48 0.71 -13.14
CA VAL A 45 5.68 0.19 -12.52
C VAL A 45 5.87 1.12 -11.34
N VAL A 46 5.78 0.57 -10.12
CA VAL A 46 6.17 1.27 -8.90
C VAL A 46 7.64 1.55 -9.14
N ALA A 47 7.90 2.68 -9.78
CA ALA A 47 9.22 3.09 -10.17
C ALA A 47 9.92 3.33 -8.84
N SER A 48 10.76 2.40 -8.42
CA SER A 48 11.74 2.69 -7.40
C SER A 48 12.52 3.87 -7.93
N SER A 49 12.33 5.03 -7.30
CA SER A 49 12.94 6.27 -7.77
C SER A 49 14.44 6.13 -7.67
N ARG A 50 15.12 5.92 -8.79
CA ARG A 50 16.58 5.91 -8.84
C ARG A 50 17.09 7.34 -8.97
N ALA A 51 18.28 7.57 -8.43
CA ALA A 51 18.95 8.85 -8.58
C ALA A 51 19.09 9.22 -10.07
N PRO A 52 18.65 10.42 -10.50
CA PRO A 52 18.88 10.88 -11.86
C PRO A 52 20.37 11.06 -12.11
N ILE A 53 20.86 10.61 -13.27
CA ILE A 53 22.28 10.71 -13.64
C ILE A 53 22.50 12.01 -14.42
N VAL A 54 23.49 12.80 -14.03
CA VAL A 54 23.83 14.09 -14.65
C VAL A 54 25.29 14.07 -15.08
N VAL A 55 25.55 14.42 -16.34
CA VAL A 55 26.92 14.59 -16.85
C VAL A 55 27.36 16.03 -16.57
N SER A 56 28.41 16.21 -15.76
CA SER A 56 28.93 17.54 -15.38
C SER A 56 30.13 17.93 -16.25
N SER A 57 30.20 19.20 -16.66
CA SER A 57 31.38 19.79 -17.32
C SER A 57 31.70 21.15 -16.67
N PRO A 58 32.88 21.33 -16.04
CA PRO A 58 34.00 20.39 -15.91
C PRO A 58 33.66 19.17 -15.02
N PRO A 59 34.39 18.05 -15.16
CA PRO A 59 34.14 16.85 -14.35
C PRO A 59 34.20 17.20 -12.85
N PRO A 60 33.36 16.57 -12.01
CA PRO A 60 33.35 16.85 -10.58
C PRO A 60 34.74 16.58 -9.98
N PRO A 61 35.17 17.35 -8.96
CA PRO A 61 36.41 17.03 -8.26
C PRO A 61 36.32 15.60 -7.72
N ALA A 62 37.41 14.83 -7.82
CA ALA A 62 37.46 13.43 -7.39
C ALA A 62 36.86 13.31 -5.98
N ALA A 63 35.62 12.84 -5.90
CA ALA A 63 34.93 12.69 -4.64
C ALA A 63 35.67 11.64 -3.81
N SER A 64 36.05 12.02 -2.60
CA SER A 64 36.64 11.14 -1.60
C SER A 64 35.60 10.11 -1.15
N GLY A 65 35.65 8.97 -1.83
CA GLY A 65 35.00 7.73 -1.40
C GLY A 65 33.69 7.44 -2.13
N PRO A 66 33.46 6.17 -2.50
CA PRO A 66 32.14 5.77 -2.99
C PRO A 66 31.11 6.05 -1.88
N PRO A 67 29.84 6.39 -2.22
CA PRO A 67 28.79 6.26 -1.23
C PRO A 67 28.81 4.81 -0.78
N ALA A 68 29.20 4.59 0.48
CA ALA A 68 29.22 3.28 1.09
C ALA A 68 27.77 2.80 1.24
N THR A 69 27.19 2.33 0.14
CA THR A 69 26.09 1.40 0.17
C THR A 69 26.70 0.09 0.62
N ALA A 70 26.87 -0.04 1.95
CA ALA A 70 27.15 -1.33 2.55
C ALA A 70 26.17 -2.34 1.94
N PRO A 71 26.63 -3.51 1.47
CA PRO A 71 25.76 -4.48 0.85
C PRO A 71 24.76 -4.93 1.91
N GLY A 72 23.56 -4.35 1.87
CA GLY A 72 22.41 -4.84 2.60
C GLY A 72 22.11 -6.22 2.04
N HIS A 73 22.77 -7.24 2.59
CA HIS A 73 22.61 -8.61 2.13
C HIS A 73 21.13 -8.95 2.08
N THR A 74 20.69 -9.42 0.93
CA THR A 74 19.37 -10.01 0.76
C THR A 74 19.25 -11.17 1.74
N LYS A 75 18.43 -10.98 2.78
CA LYS A 75 18.11 -12.05 3.73
C LYS A 75 17.15 -13.03 3.05
N ILE A 76 17.73 -13.95 2.29
CA ILE A 76 17.06 -15.13 1.76
C ILE A 76 17.28 -16.31 2.71
N ASP A 77 16.28 -17.17 2.84
CA ASP A 77 16.39 -18.41 3.60
C ASP A 77 17.04 -19.53 2.77
N ARG A 78 17.24 -20.71 3.39
CA ARG A 78 17.79 -21.91 2.72
C ARG A 78 16.97 -22.38 1.52
N SER A 79 15.70 -21.96 1.42
CA SER A 79 14.82 -22.27 0.29
C SER A 79 14.91 -21.23 -0.84
N GLY A 80 15.73 -20.19 -0.67
CA GLY A 80 15.93 -19.10 -1.61
C GLY A 80 14.75 -18.12 -1.64
N ARG A 81 14.09 -17.88 -0.50
CA ARG A 81 12.96 -16.94 -0.39
C ARG A 81 13.24 -15.86 0.64
N PHE A 82 12.68 -14.67 0.45
CA PHE A 82 12.81 -13.60 1.43
C PHE A 82 12.18 -14.00 2.76
N CYS A 83 12.90 -13.69 3.84
CA CYS A 83 12.56 -14.11 5.19
C CYS A 83 12.60 -12.97 6.22
N SER A 84 12.80 -11.72 5.79
CA SER A 84 12.99 -10.58 6.69
C SER A 84 11.67 -9.84 7.02
N PRO A 85 11.57 -9.20 8.21
CA PRO A 85 10.46 -8.29 8.51
C PRO A 85 10.33 -7.13 7.51
N ARG A 86 11.47 -6.63 6.98
CA ARG A 86 11.51 -5.61 5.93
C ARG A 86 10.73 -6.04 4.68
N ALA A 87 10.98 -7.27 4.21
CA ALA A 87 10.27 -7.85 3.07
C ALA A 87 8.76 -7.97 3.35
N ALA A 88 8.37 -8.27 4.59
CA ALA A 88 6.96 -8.32 4.97
C ALA A 88 6.25 -6.98 4.93
N ARG A 89 6.93 -5.90 5.37
CA ARG A 89 6.39 -4.54 5.30
C ARG A 89 6.26 -4.05 3.87
N GLU A 90 7.22 -4.37 3.03
CA GLU A 90 7.19 -4.05 1.60
C GLU A 90 6.07 -4.79 0.87
N LEU A 91 5.90 -6.09 1.12
CA LEU A 91 4.78 -6.86 0.57
C LEU A 91 3.43 -6.28 1.04
N ALA A 92 3.32 -5.90 2.31
CA ALA A 92 2.13 -5.25 2.84
C ALA A 92 1.87 -3.90 2.13
N LEU A 93 2.90 -3.08 1.92
CA LEU A 93 2.80 -1.81 1.19
C LEU A 93 2.31 -2.00 -0.24
N MET A 94 2.91 -2.94 -0.99
CA MET A 94 2.50 -3.22 -2.37
C MET A 94 1.06 -3.70 -2.48
N VAL A 95 0.60 -4.47 -1.50
CA VAL A 95 -0.79 -4.96 -1.47
C VAL A 95 -1.76 -3.87 -1.06
N SER A 96 -1.43 -3.05 -0.05
CA SER A 96 -2.25 -1.88 0.33
C SER A 96 -2.39 -0.90 -0.83
N TYR A 97 -1.28 -0.58 -1.51
CA TYR A 97 -1.30 0.30 -2.66
C TYR A 97 -2.19 -0.24 -3.80
N ALA A 98 -2.02 -1.52 -4.15
CA ALA A 98 -2.86 -2.16 -5.16
C ALA A 98 -4.34 -2.19 -4.75
N ALA A 99 -4.64 -2.44 -3.47
CA ALA A 99 -6.01 -2.43 -2.95
C ALA A 99 -6.67 -1.05 -3.07
N CYS A 100 -5.93 0.04 -2.79
CA CYS A 100 -6.40 1.40 -2.97
C CYS A 100 -6.70 1.71 -4.45
N LEU A 101 -5.85 1.26 -5.38
CA LEU A 101 -6.07 1.47 -6.82
C LEU A 101 -7.25 0.65 -7.36
N GLU A 102 -7.45 -0.57 -6.85
CA GLU A 102 -8.55 -1.47 -7.27
C GLU A 102 -9.87 -1.18 -6.55
N GLY A 103 -9.87 -0.35 -5.50
CA GLY A 103 -11.03 -0.19 -4.61
C GLY A 103 -11.42 -1.50 -3.91
N ALA A 104 -10.43 -2.33 -3.58
CA ALA A 104 -10.64 -3.65 -3.00
C ALA A 104 -10.31 -3.68 -1.50
N ASP A 105 -10.94 -4.59 -0.77
CA ASP A 105 -10.50 -4.93 0.58
C ASP A 105 -9.06 -5.49 0.57
N VAL A 106 -8.20 -4.93 1.41
CA VAL A 106 -6.77 -5.21 1.42
C VAL A 106 -6.43 -6.65 1.81
N VAL A 107 -7.15 -7.21 2.77
CA VAL A 107 -6.95 -8.59 3.23
C VAL A 107 -7.44 -9.57 2.17
N ARG A 108 -8.60 -9.31 1.57
CA ARG A 108 -9.15 -10.12 0.48
C ARG A 108 -8.28 -10.09 -0.76
N LEU A 109 -7.67 -8.95 -1.09
CA LEU A 109 -6.71 -8.86 -2.20
C LEU A 109 -5.46 -9.71 -1.92
N PHE A 110 -4.92 -9.64 -0.72
CA PHE A 110 -3.81 -10.49 -0.28
C PHE A 110 -4.14 -11.97 -0.42
N ASP A 111 -5.23 -12.42 0.20
CA ASP A 111 -5.64 -13.83 0.22
C ASP A 111 -5.89 -14.36 -1.21
N ARG A 112 -6.44 -13.50 -2.10
CA ARG A 112 -6.59 -13.81 -3.53
C ARG A 112 -5.23 -14.00 -4.22
N ARG A 113 -4.27 -13.09 -4.04
CA ARG A 113 -2.93 -13.20 -4.64
C ARG A 113 -2.18 -14.44 -4.17
N ILE A 114 -2.36 -14.83 -2.91
CA ILE A 114 -1.75 -16.03 -2.32
C ILE A 114 -2.40 -17.32 -2.87
N SER A 115 -3.69 -17.26 -3.19
CA SER A 115 -4.47 -18.41 -3.67
C SER A 115 -4.52 -18.53 -5.19
N ALA A 116 -4.04 -17.51 -5.92
CA ALA A 116 -4.01 -17.50 -7.37
C ALA A 116 -3.29 -18.75 -7.90
N ARG A 117 -3.93 -19.45 -8.85
CA ARG A 117 -3.29 -20.57 -9.53
C ARG A 117 -2.15 -20.02 -10.38
N ARG A 118 -1.02 -20.75 -10.36
CA ARG A 118 0.10 -20.46 -11.25
C ARG A 118 -0.33 -20.76 -12.68
N GLU A 119 0.02 -19.88 -13.60
CA GLU A 119 -0.15 -20.16 -15.01
C GLU A 119 0.69 -21.38 -15.39
N PRO A 120 0.12 -22.36 -16.11
CA PRO A 120 0.87 -23.53 -16.56
C PRO A 120 2.10 -23.10 -17.38
N GLY A 121 3.29 -23.53 -16.94
CA GLY A 121 4.54 -23.19 -17.62
C GLY A 121 5.25 -21.92 -17.11
N TYR A 122 4.65 -21.13 -16.21
CA TYR A 122 5.35 -20.03 -15.57
C TYR A 122 6.47 -20.55 -14.66
N VAL A 123 7.71 -20.18 -14.96
CA VAL A 123 8.90 -20.50 -14.17
C VAL A 123 9.52 -19.19 -13.72
N PHE A 124 9.51 -18.95 -12.41
CA PHE A 124 10.14 -17.79 -11.81
C PHE A 124 11.66 -18.01 -11.72
N ASP A 125 12.44 -17.07 -12.27
CA ASP A 125 13.89 -17.09 -12.14
C ASP A 125 14.29 -16.67 -10.73
N LYS A 126 14.83 -17.63 -9.96
CA LYS A 126 15.30 -17.37 -8.59
C LYS A 126 16.53 -16.48 -8.54
N SER A 127 17.28 -16.34 -9.65
CA SER A 127 18.44 -15.45 -9.71
C SER A 127 18.05 -14.00 -9.42
N CYS A 128 16.82 -13.62 -9.78
CA CYS A 128 16.24 -12.31 -9.51
C CYS A 128 16.22 -11.95 -8.02
N LEU A 129 16.07 -12.94 -7.14
CA LEU A 129 16.05 -12.73 -5.68
C LEU A 129 17.44 -12.45 -5.10
N LEU A 130 18.51 -12.85 -5.79
CA LEU A 130 19.88 -12.62 -5.34
C LEU A 130 20.31 -11.18 -5.62
N SER A 131 19.86 -10.61 -6.74
CA SER A 131 20.16 -9.24 -7.18
C SER A 131 19.20 -8.19 -6.60
N TYR A 132 18.06 -8.60 -6.04
CA TYR A 132 17.03 -7.68 -5.55
C TYR A 132 17.37 -7.04 -4.20
N ASN A 133 17.62 -5.73 -4.13
CA ASN A 133 17.99 -5.08 -2.88
C ASN A 133 16.83 -4.32 -2.21
N HIS A 134 16.40 -4.78 -1.02
CA HIS A 134 15.36 -4.13 -0.21
C HIS A 134 15.71 -2.72 0.33
N MET A 135 16.99 -2.36 0.29
CA MET A 135 17.57 -1.11 0.81
C MET A 135 18.25 -0.27 -0.29
N SER A 136 17.85 -0.45 -1.55
CA SER A 136 18.23 0.48 -2.61
C SER A 136 17.37 1.74 -2.49
N PHE A 137 18.00 2.90 -2.29
CA PHE A 137 17.32 4.19 -2.16
C PHE A 137 17.61 5.08 -3.36
N GLY A 138 16.63 5.89 -3.75
CA GLY A 138 16.84 7.03 -4.63
C GLY A 138 17.67 8.08 -3.93
N GLY A 139 18.97 8.08 -4.19
CA GLY A 139 19.85 9.16 -3.75
C GLY A 139 19.53 10.48 -4.45
N GLY A 140 20.27 11.53 -4.08
CA GLY A 140 20.33 12.74 -4.90
C GLY A 140 20.91 12.45 -6.29
N PRO A 141 20.83 13.41 -7.23
CA PRO A 141 21.38 13.24 -8.57
C PRO A 141 22.83 12.75 -8.53
N LEU A 142 23.12 11.72 -9.32
CA LEU A 142 24.46 11.15 -9.44
C LEU A 142 25.20 11.90 -10.54
N GLU A 143 26.23 12.66 -10.16
CA GLU A 143 27.09 13.35 -11.13
C GLU A 143 28.18 12.41 -11.65
N VAL A 144 28.34 12.37 -12.97
CA VAL A 144 29.36 11.56 -13.67
C VAL A 144 30.19 12.44 -14.59
N GLY A 145 31.46 12.07 -14.76
CA GLY A 145 32.42 12.88 -15.53
C GLY A 145 32.42 12.59 -17.03
N THR A 146 31.81 11.48 -17.46
CA THR A 146 31.79 11.06 -18.87
C THR A 146 30.41 10.55 -19.28
N GLU A 147 30.11 10.68 -20.57
CA GLU A 147 28.86 10.18 -21.16
C GLU A 147 28.82 8.65 -21.15
N GLU A 148 29.94 7.97 -21.43
CA GLU A 148 30.03 6.49 -21.37
C GLU A 148 29.72 5.94 -19.96
N GLU A 149 30.17 6.63 -18.91
CA GLU A 149 29.84 6.26 -17.53
C GLU A 149 28.34 6.46 -17.24
N ALA A 150 27.76 7.55 -17.74
CA ALA A 150 26.33 7.84 -17.61
C ALA A 150 25.47 6.75 -18.28
N GLU A 151 25.84 6.35 -19.50
CA GLU A 151 25.17 5.29 -20.25
C GLU A 151 25.24 3.94 -19.53
N LYS A 152 26.42 3.58 -19.02
CA LYS A 152 26.61 2.32 -18.27
C LYS A 152 25.73 2.26 -17.02
N LEU A 153 25.65 3.35 -16.27
CA LEU A 153 24.81 3.43 -15.07
C LEU A 153 23.32 3.43 -15.41
N THR A 154 22.94 4.07 -16.50
CA THR A 154 21.56 4.04 -17.01
C THR A 154 21.15 2.62 -17.39
N ALA A 155 21.99 1.90 -18.14
CA ALA A 155 21.75 0.50 -18.49
C ALA A 155 21.66 -0.42 -17.25
N GLN A 156 22.51 -0.18 -16.24
CA GLN A 156 22.41 -0.92 -14.97
C GLN A 156 21.09 -0.59 -14.23
N ASN A 157 20.66 0.68 -14.25
CA ASN A 157 19.40 1.12 -13.67
C ASN A 157 18.18 0.47 -14.32
N GLU A 158 18.16 0.36 -15.64
CA GLU A 158 17.12 -0.35 -16.37
C GLU A 158 17.10 -1.84 -16.02
N LYS A 159 18.27 -2.49 -15.99
CA LYS A 159 18.39 -3.91 -15.64
C LYS A 159 17.84 -4.22 -14.25
N ASP A 160 18.21 -3.41 -13.27
CA ASP A 160 17.73 -3.61 -11.92
C ASP A 160 16.24 -3.28 -11.77
N SER A 161 15.74 -2.28 -12.51
CA SER A 161 14.31 -1.94 -12.54
C SER A 161 13.47 -3.08 -13.13
N ALA A 162 13.99 -3.73 -14.18
CA ALA A 162 13.38 -4.94 -14.74
C ALA A 162 13.37 -6.09 -13.74
N ASN A 163 14.49 -6.28 -13.01
CA ASN A 163 14.56 -7.28 -11.94
C ASN A 163 13.55 -7.01 -10.82
N GLU A 164 13.41 -5.76 -10.40
CA GLU A 164 12.44 -5.36 -9.38
C GLU A 164 11.01 -5.60 -9.83
N ALA A 165 10.67 -5.26 -11.07
CA ALA A 165 9.36 -5.52 -11.64
C ALA A 165 9.03 -7.03 -11.63
N GLU A 166 9.99 -7.89 -12.00
CA GLU A 166 9.82 -9.34 -11.96
C GLU A 166 9.56 -9.83 -10.52
N VAL A 167 10.37 -9.41 -9.56
CA VAL A 167 10.23 -9.83 -8.15
C VAL A 167 8.90 -9.36 -7.53
N LEU A 168 8.49 -8.11 -7.77
CA LEU A 168 7.28 -7.54 -7.17
C LEU A 168 5.98 -8.02 -7.84
N SER A 169 6.04 -8.42 -9.11
CA SER A 169 4.88 -8.96 -9.83
C SER A 169 4.73 -10.48 -9.68
N ALA A 170 5.81 -11.18 -9.30
CA ALA A 170 5.79 -12.62 -9.14
C ALA A 170 4.80 -13.09 -8.05
N PRO A 171 4.23 -14.30 -8.19
CA PRO A 171 3.35 -14.90 -7.19
C PRO A 171 4.01 -14.93 -5.80
N PRO A 172 3.38 -14.39 -4.73
CA PRO A 172 4.07 -14.19 -3.45
C PRO A 172 4.64 -15.47 -2.83
N LYS A 173 4.02 -16.64 -3.06
CA LYS A 173 4.51 -17.94 -2.56
C LYS A 173 5.85 -18.38 -3.16
N LEU A 174 6.26 -17.80 -4.28
CA LEU A 174 7.55 -18.07 -4.93
C LEU A 174 8.67 -17.19 -4.37
N VAL A 175 8.33 -15.95 -3.99
CA VAL A 175 9.27 -14.92 -3.55
C VAL A 175 9.47 -14.95 -2.04
N TYR A 176 8.40 -15.16 -1.29
CA TYR A 176 8.37 -14.99 0.17
C TYR A 176 8.14 -16.30 0.90
N ASN A 177 8.78 -16.44 2.06
CA ASN A 177 8.57 -17.61 2.91
C ASN A 177 7.33 -17.45 3.82
N ASN A 178 6.97 -18.52 4.53
CA ASN A 178 5.78 -18.54 5.37
C ASN A 178 5.79 -17.52 6.52
N PHE A 179 6.97 -17.14 7.03
CA PHE A 179 7.08 -16.10 8.05
C PHE A 179 6.66 -14.75 7.48
N VAL A 180 7.22 -14.38 6.33
CA VAL A 180 6.90 -13.11 5.66
C VAL A 180 5.43 -13.05 5.28
N LEU A 181 4.89 -14.10 4.66
CA LEU A 181 3.48 -14.15 4.26
C LEU A 181 2.53 -13.98 5.45
N ARG A 182 2.85 -14.60 6.59
CA ARG A 182 2.05 -14.48 7.81
C ARG A 182 2.14 -13.07 8.39
N LEU A 183 3.35 -12.54 8.53
CA LEU A 183 3.56 -11.20 9.09
C LEU A 183 2.89 -10.13 8.22
N SER A 184 3.02 -10.20 6.88
CA SER A 184 2.33 -9.30 5.97
C SER A 184 0.82 -9.38 6.15
N ARG A 185 0.23 -10.58 6.24
CA ARG A 185 -1.20 -10.73 6.48
C ARG A 185 -1.63 -10.12 7.81
N GLU A 186 -0.88 -10.34 8.88
CA GLU A 186 -1.19 -9.75 10.19
C GLU A 186 -1.15 -8.21 10.15
N LEU A 187 -0.17 -7.63 9.45
CA LEU A 187 -0.10 -6.18 9.24
C LEU A 187 -1.32 -5.67 8.46
N LEU A 188 -1.70 -6.35 7.38
CA LEU A 188 -2.85 -5.94 6.56
C LEU A 188 -4.18 -6.06 7.32
N VAL A 189 -4.35 -7.09 8.16
CA VAL A 189 -5.50 -7.22 9.05
C VAL A 189 -5.53 -6.08 10.06
N ALA A 190 -4.39 -5.74 10.67
CA ALA A 190 -4.30 -4.61 11.59
C ALA A 190 -4.65 -3.29 10.89
N VAL A 191 -4.16 -3.07 9.66
CA VAL A 191 -4.50 -1.91 8.83
C VAL A 191 -6.01 -1.84 8.59
N ALA A 192 -6.63 -2.93 8.15
CA ALA A 192 -8.08 -2.97 7.89
C ALA A 192 -8.89 -2.69 9.16
N SER A 193 -8.50 -3.29 10.29
CA SER A 193 -9.20 -3.11 11.58
C SER A 193 -9.07 -1.69 12.17
N GLY A 194 -7.95 -1.01 11.91
CA GLY A 194 -7.66 0.33 12.41
C GLY A 194 -7.97 1.44 11.43
N TRP A 195 -8.50 1.13 10.24
CA TRP A 195 -8.57 2.06 9.10
C TRP A 195 -9.23 3.39 9.45
N ASP A 196 -10.47 3.36 9.95
CA ASP A 196 -11.24 4.59 10.24
C ASP A 196 -10.53 5.50 11.24
N LYS A 197 -10.00 4.92 12.32
CA LYS A 197 -9.21 5.66 13.33
C LYS A 197 -7.95 6.25 12.73
N HIS A 198 -7.24 5.49 11.90
CA HIS A 198 -6.04 5.98 11.24
C HIS A 198 -6.36 7.13 10.29
N VAL A 199 -7.45 7.07 9.52
CA VAL A 199 -7.88 8.17 8.63
C VAL A 199 -8.09 9.46 9.42
N GLU A 200 -8.84 9.40 10.53
CA GLU A 200 -9.09 10.57 11.39
C GLU A 200 -7.81 11.18 11.97
N ILE A 201 -6.84 10.34 12.34
CA ILE A 201 -5.56 10.78 12.90
C ILE A 201 -4.68 11.37 11.80
N ILE A 202 -4.56 10.66 10.66
CA ILE A 202 -3.79 11.09 9.50
C ILE A 202 -4.26 12.48 9.05
N GLU A 203 -5.56 12.68 8.94
CA GLU A 203 -6.15 13.97 8.57
C GLU A 203 -5.75 15.11 9.51
N LYS A 204 -5.42 14.84 10.78
CA LYS A 204 -4.97 15.86 11.73
C LYS A 204 -3.47 16.15 11.64
N ILE A 205 -2.66 15.19 11.23
CA ILE A 205 -1.19 15.27 11.33
C ILE A 205 -0.46 15.49 9.99
N ILE A 206 -1.10 15.23 8.85
CA ILE A 206 -0.47 15.45 7.55
C ILE A 206 -0.48 16.93 7.15
N PRO A 207 0.49 17.38 6.34
CA PRO A 207 0.51 18.76 5.86
C PRO A 207 -0.68 19.05 4.94
N GLN A 208 -1.12 20.32 4.90
CA GLN A 208 -2.23 20.74 4.04
C GLN A 208 -2.03 20.36 2.57
N ALA A 209 -0.81 20.50 2.05
CA ALA A 209 -0.47 20.14 0.67
C ALA A 209 -0.76 18.66 0.33
N TRP A 210 -0.75 17.74 1.31
CA TRP A 210 -1.11 16.34 1.08
C TRP A 210 -2.61 16.10 1.12
N LYS A 211 -3.34 16.93 1.87
CA LYS A 211 -4.81 16.92 1.93
C LYS A 211 -5.44 17.46 0.66
N ASP A 212 -4.78 18.42 0.02
CA ASP A 212 -5.25 19.02 -1.22
C ASP A 212 -5.12 18.04 -2.40
N GLU A 213 -4.15 17.11 -2.35
CA GLU A 213 -3.88 16.11 -3.39
C GLU A 213 -3.71 14.67 -2.84
N PRO A 214 -4.73 14.08 -2.20
CA PRO A 214 -4.59 12.79 -1.52
C PRO A 214 -4.36 11.63 -2.51
N VAL A 215 -4.89 11.75 -3.73
CA VAL A 215 -4.70 10.76 -4.80
C VAL A 215 -3.25 10.71 -5.28
N ALA A 216 -2.53 11.83 -5.24
CA ALA A 216 -1.10 11.88 -5.57
C ALA A 216 -0.22 11.29 -4.45
N ARG A 217 -0.80 11.01 -3.27
CA ARG A 217 -0.10 10.62 -2.05
C ARG A 217 -0.48 9.23 -1.53
N ILE A 218 -1.11 8.39 -2.35
CA ILE A 218 -1.63 7.09 -1.92
C ILE A 218 -0.51 6.22 -1.32
N LEU A 219 0.70 6.23 -1.89
CA LEU A 219 1.84 5.46 -1.35
C LEU A 219 2.25 5.96 0.03
N GLU A 220 2.42 7.26 0.21
CA GLU A 220 2.78 7.88 1.48
C GLU A 220 1.73 7.60 2.56
N LEU A 221 0.43 7.70 2.20
CA LEU A 221 -0.67 7.39 3.10
C LEU A 221 -0.70 5.90 3.48
N CYS A 222 -0.45 4.99 2.53
CA CYS A 222 -0.33 3.55 2.82
C CYS A 222 0.80 3.27 3.82
N ILE A 223 1.96 3.94 3.68
CA ILE A 223 3.08 3.80 4.62
C ILE A 223 2.67 4.24 6.03
N LEU A 224 1.96 5.37 6.15
CA LEU A 224 1.45 5.86 7.44
C LEU A 224 0.48 4.85 8.07
N HIS A 225 -0.49 4.34 7.31
CA HIS A 225 -1.44 3.34 7.80
C HIS A 225 -0.76 2.06 8.31
N ILE A 226 0.22 1.53 7.56
CA ILE A 226 0.95 0.33 7.96
C ILE A 226 1.77 0.59 9.23
N ALA A 227 2.45 1.73 9.31
CA ALA A 227 3.25 2.08 10.48
C ALA A 227 2.39 2.28 11.74
N MET A 228 1.27 2.99 11.64
CA MET A 228 0.32 3.16 12.75
C MET A 228 -0.29 1.83 13.18
N ALA A 229 -0.66 0.98 12.23
CA ALA A 229 -1.17 -0.37 12.52
C ALA A 229 -0.13 -1.25 13.22
N GLU A 230 1.14 -1.20 12.79
CA GLU A 230 2.21 -1.96 13.43
C GLU A 230 2.48 -1.45 14.85
N MET A 231 2.51 -0.13 15.09
CA MET A 231 2.72 0.45 16.42
C MET A 231 1.59 0.13 17.40
N THR A 232 0.35 0.05 16.93
CA THR A 232 -0.83 -0.14 17.80
C THR A 232 -1.14 -1.61 18.06
N SER A 233 -0.86 -2.49 17.09
CA SER A 233 -1.20 -3.92 17.20
C SER A 233 -0.03 -4.81 17.59
N LYS A 234 1.22 -4.36 17.41
CA LYS A 234 2.42 -5.14 17.69
C LYS A 234 3.27 -4.47 18.76
N GLY A 235 3.99 -5.27 19.54
CA GLY A 235 4.99 -4.78 20.51
C GLY A 235 6.33 -4.35 19.85
N THR A 236 6.32 -3.96 18.57
CA THR A 236 7.55 -3.51 17.90
C THR A 236 7.91 -2.12 18.43
N PRO A 237 9.16 -1.87 18.87
CA PRO A 237 9.55 -0.55 19.36
C PRO A 237 9.27 0.54 18.31
N HIS A 238 8.58 1.63 18.70
CA HIS A 238 8.12 2.64 17.74
C HIS A 238 9.25 3.24 16.90
N LYS A 239 10.44 3.42 17.49
CA LYS A 239 11.64 3.88 16.76
C LYS A 239 11.99 2.98 15.58
N VAL A 240 11.85 1.67 15.73
CA VAL A 240 12.11 0.70 14.65
C VAL A 240 11.05 0.85 13.55
N VAL A 241 9.78 0.95 13.91
CA VAL A 241 8.68 1.12 12.94
C VAL A 241 8.84 2.43 12.16
N ILE A 242 9.18 3.53 12.83
CA ILE A 242 9.43 4.83 12.18
C ILE A 242 10.59 4.71 11.18
N ASN A 243 11.72 4.14 11.59
CA ASN A 243 12.87 4.00 10.69
C ASN A 243 12.53 3.17 9.45
N GLU A 244 11.82 2.06 9.63
CA GLU A 244 11.40 1.19 8.53
C GLU A 244 10.42 1.87 7.58
N ALA A 245 9.47 2.66 8.11
CA ALA A 245 8.55 3.46 7.31
C ALA A 245 9.29 4.54 6.50
N VAL A 246 10.26 5.22 7.11
CA VAL A 246 11.11 6.20 6.43
C VAL A 246 11.94 5.54 5.32
N ASP A 247 12.49 4.36 5.57
CA ASP A 247 13.24 3.62 4.56
C ASP A 247 12.33 3.06 3.45
N LEU A 248 11.05 2.77 3.70
CA LEU A 248 10.10 2.49 2.62
C LEU A 248 9.84 3.74 1.79
N ALA A 249 9.68 4.89 2.44
CA ALA A 249 9.46 6.17 1.75
C ALA A 249 10.64 6.58 0.87
N LYS A 250 11.89 6.40 1.32
CA LYS A 250 13.09 6.67 0.50
C LYS A 250 13.17 5.80 -0.75
N ARG A 251 12.49 4.65 -0.74
CA ARG A 251 12.53 3.67 -1.82
C ARG A 251 11.41 3.90 -2.84
N PHE A 252 10.20 4.14 -2.36
CA PHE A 252 8.99 4.17 -3.20
C PHE A 252 8.38 5.57 -3.38
N CYS A 253 8.85 6.58 -2.65
CA CYS A 253 8.30 7.92 -2.69
C CYS A 253 9.37 8.94 -3.07
N ASP A 254 8.91 10.08 -3.57
CA ASP A 254 9.78 11.14 -4.08
C ASP A 254 9.90 12.34 -3.13
N GLY A 255 10.94 13.14 -3.35
CA GLY A 255 11.12 14.45 -2.74
C GLY A 255 11.16 14.42 -1.22
N GLY A 256 10.34 15.26 -0.58
CA GLY A 256 10.32 15.44 0.87
C GLY A 256 9.59 14.36 1.68
N ALA A 257 9.01 13.34 1.04
CA ALA A 257 8.14 12.36 1.69
C ALA A 257 8.77 11.65 2.90
N PRO A 258 10.04 11.18 2.88
CA PRO A 258 10.65 10.53 4.04
C PRO A 258 10.71 11.43 5.29
N ARG A 259 10.95 12.74 5.09
CA ARG A 259 10.98 13.72 6.19
C ARG A 259 9.58 13.96 6.75
N VAL A 260 8.58 14.09 5.89
CA VAL A 260 7.18 14.31 6.29
C VAL A 260 6.66 13.10 7.07
N ILE A 261 6.85 11.89 6.55
CA ILE A 261 6.43 10.64 7.21
C ILE A 261 7.06 10.50 8.60
N ASN A 262 8.36 10.76 8.72
CA ASN A 262 9.04 10.77 10.03
C ASN A 262 8.40 11.78 11.01
N GLY A 263 8.04 12.97 10.53
CA GLY A 263 7.35 13.99 11.34
C GLY A 263 5.99 13.52 11.81
N CYS A 264 5.13 13.08 10.90
CA CYS A 264 3.78 12.60 11.20
C CYS A 264 3.80 11.44 12.21
N LEU A 265 4.67 10.43 12.01
CA LEU A 265 4.73 9.29 12.92
C LEU A 265 5.24 9.65 14.32
N ARG A 266 6.14 10.64 14.44
CA ARG A 266 6.57 11.15 15.77
C ARG A 266 5.44 11.86 16.50
N THR A 267 4.66 12.67 15.79
CA THR A 267 3.46 13.31 16.34
C THR A 267 2.45 12.25 16.79
N PHE A 268 2.22 11.23 15.97
CA PHE A 268 1.33 10.11 16.32
C PHE A 268 1.74 9.41 17.62
N VAL A 269 3.03 9.04 17.75
CA VAL A 269 3.53 8.38 18.98
C VAL A 269 3.30 9.26 20.21
N LYS A 270 3.66 10.54 20.12
CA LYS A 270 3.54 11.51 21.21
C LYS A 270 2.09 11.70 21.66
N ASP A 271 1.17 11.86 20.72
CA ASP A 271 -0.18 12.33 21.03
C ASP A 271 -1.18 11.18 21.26
N HIS A 272 -0.95 10.01 20.66
CA HIS A 272 -1.92 8.91 20.63
C HIS A 272 -1.42 7.60 21.24
N VAL A 273 -0.11 7.36 21.31
CA VAL A 273 0.40 6.10 21.87
C VAL A 273 0.83 6.29 23.32
N ASP A 274 1.60 7.34 23.61
CA ASP A 274 2.08 7.61 24.97
C ASP A 274 0.94 8.04 25.91
N ASN A 275 -0.08 8.74 25.39
CA ASN A 275 -1.29 9.12 26.17
C ASN A 275 -2.21 7.93 26.48
N THR A 276 -2.25 6.90 25.62
CA THR A 276 -3.08 5.71 25.87
C THR A 276 -2.54 4.88 27.05
N GLY A 277 -1.22 4.87 27.24
CA GLY A 277 -0.58 4.25 28.41
C GLY A 277 -0.85 4.98 29.73
N ALA A 278 -1.05 6.30 29.70
CA ALA A 278 -1.38 7.09 30.88
C ALA A 278 -2.84 6.89 31.33
N SER A 279 -3.78 6.76 30.40
CA SER A 279 -5.20 6.52 30.72
C SER A 279 -5.47 5.11 31.28
N GLN A 280 -4.78 4.07 30.80
CA GLN A 280 -4.96 2.69 31.31
C GLN A 280 -4.35 2.47 32.71
N ALA A 281 -3.34 3.25 33.11
CA ALA A 281 -2.75 3.21 34.46
C ALA A 281 -3.63 3.88 35.52
N ALA A 282 -4.56 4.76 35.13
CA ALA A 282 -5.52 5.41 36.03
C ALA A 282 -6.74 4.51 36.33
N GLU A 283 -7.21 3.74 35.34
CA GLU A 283 -8.35 2.81 35.49
C GLU A 283 -8.01 1.54 36.27
N SER A 284 -6.74 1.13 36.32
CA SER A 284 -6.29 -0.05 37.10
C SER A 284 -5.99 0.27 38.58
N LYS A 285 -6.12 1.53 38.99
CA LYS A 285 -5.96 1.99 40.38
C LYS A 285 -7.26 2.47 41.04
N ALA A 286 -8.40 2.34 40.34
CA ALA A 286 -9.72 2.70 40.84
C ALA A 286 -10.50 1.44 41.28
#